data_AF-A0A067NQM8-F1
#
_entry.id   AF-A0A067NQM8-F1
#
_cell.length_a   1.000
_cell.length_b   1.000
_cell.length_c   1.000
_cell.angle_alpha   90.00
_cell.angle_beta   90.00
_cell.angle_gamma   90.00
#
_symmetry.space_group_name_H-M   'P 1'
#
loop_
_entity.id
_entity.type
_entity.pdbx_description
1 polymer ?
#
loop_
_entity_poly.entity_id
_entity_poly.type
_entity_poly.pdbx_seq_one_letter_code
_entity_poly.pdbx_strand_id
1 'polypeptide(L)'
;MARKPKTIPGPSRLSKILANLNASPRLELSNLQSIKLTLASKNDHFGARHFLKEELPRIRWANPTLDIEVEKVPKTIKEAWKPELELRFTNGQAQTLDLHGKWSTTIVRELMDTAGARSWFAWKEESAATGSPLLRGEERAPEPVEASPKPLPSLAAFRARQGQDTSTKVEGSAPATPQDPPPAAESVSANA
;
A
#
# COMPACT_ATOMS: atom_id res chain seq x y z
N MET A 1 -52.36 28.21 10.34
CA MET A 1 -51.14 27.89 9.55
C MET A 1 -50.32 26.86 10.30
N ALA A 2 -50.16 25.64 9.75
CA ALA A 2 -49.39 24.58 10.42
C ALA A 2 -47.88 24.88 10.36
N ARG A 3 -47.21 24.90 11.51
CA ARG A 3 -45.76 25.08 11.60
C ARG A 3 -45.08 23.75 11.22
N LYS A 4 -44.22 23.77 10.21
CA LYS A 4 -43.38 22.60 9.86
C LYS A 4 -42.53 22.21 11.09
N PRO A 5 -42.54 20.95 11.54
CA PRO A 5 -41.72 20.53 12.67
C PRO A 5 -40.24 20.71 12.34
N LYS A 6 -39.49 21.28 13.28
CA LYS A 6 -38.06 21.54 13.17
C LYS A 6 -37.34 20.19 13.14
N THR A 7 -36.76 19.82 11.99
CA THR A 7 -36.04 18.56 11.81
C THR A 7 -34.89 18.49 12.81
N ILE A 8 -34.84 17.44 13.62
CA ILE A 8 -33.69 17.19 14.50
C ILE A 8 -32.50 16.92 13.59
N PRO A 9 -31.42 17.71 13.65
CA PRO A 9 -30.26 17.50 12.80
C PRO A 9 -29.69 16.11 13.09
N GLY A 10 -29.50 15.30 12.04
CA GLY A 10 -28.91 13.98 12.16
C GLY A 10 -27.49 14.02 12.73
N PRO A 11 -26.91 12.86 13.08
CA PRO A 11 -25.59 12.79 13.68
C PRO A 11 -24.54 13.49 12.82
N SER A 12 -23.70 14.31 13.47
CA SER A 12 -22.66 15.09 12.81
C SER A 12 -21.64 14.18 12.11
N ARG A 13 -20.90 14.73 11.14
CA ARG A 13 -19.84 13.96 10.45
C ARG A 13 -18.76 13.48 11.43
N LEU A 14 -18.40 14.33 12.40
CA LEU A 14 -17.44 13.99 13.43
C LEU A 14 -17.93 12.84 14.31
N SER A 15 -19.21 12.86 14.73
CA SER A 15 -19.74 11.77 15.57
C SER A 15 -19.73 10.43 14.83
N LYS A 16 -19.99 10.42 13.51
CA LYS A 16 -19.85 9.21 12.69
C LYS A 16 -18.41 8.71 12.60
N ILE A 17 -17.44 9.61 12.47
CA ILE A 17 -16.01 9.24 12.43
C ILE A 17 -15.59 8.65 13.78
N LEU A 18 -15.94 9.30 14.89
CA LEU A 18 -15.63 8.78 16.22
C LEU A 18 -16.29 7.43 16.50
N ALA A 19 -17.53 7.24 16.04
CA ALA A 19 -18.20 5.94 16.14
C ALA A 19 -17.44 4.85 15.36
N ASN A 20 -16.84 5.18 14.21
CA ASN A 20 -16.03 4.25 13.44
C ASN A 20 -14.67 3.96 14.10
N LEU A 21 -13.99 4.99 14.59
CA LEU A 21 -12.69 4.87 15.27
C LEU A 21 -12.79 4.09 16.59
N ASN A 22 -13.91 4.22 17.30
CA ASN A 22 -14.19 3.50 18.55
C ASN A 22 -14.99 2.21 18.33
N ALA A 23 -15.19 1.76 17.09
CA ALA A 23 -15.89 0.51 16.82
C ALA A 23 -15.12 -0.68 17.42
N SER A 24 -15.84 -1.62 18.02
CA SER A 24 -15.27 -2.90 18.48
C SER A 24 -14.96 -3.81 17.30
N PRO A 25 -13.88 -4.61 17.35
CA PRO A 25 -12.86 -4.66 18.41
C PRO A 25 -11.86 -3.49 18.35
N ARG A 26 -11.25 -3.16 19.50
CA ARG A 26 -10.15 -2.20 19.55
C ARG A 26 -8.88 -2.82 18.98
N LEU A 27 -8.35 -2.19 17.94
CA LEU A 27 -7.17 -2.66 17.20
C LEU A 27 -5.87 -2.21 17.88
N GLU A 28 -5.69 -2.62 19.13
CA GLU A 28 -4.48 -2.36 19.92
C GLU A 28 -3.38 -3.34 19.54
N LEU A 29 -2.21 -2.80 19.19
CA LEU A 29 -1.05 -3.56 18.76
C LEU A 29 0.01 -3.49 19.85
N SER A 30 0.55 -4.63 20.24
CA SER A 30 1.62 -4.72 21.23
C SER A 30 2.93 -5.11 20.55
N ASN A 31 4.05 -4.60 21.05
CA ASN A 31 5.40 -4.94 20.57
C ASN A 31 5.75 -4.49 19.13
N LEU A 32 4.93 -3.65 18.49
CA LEU A 32 5.27 -3.03 17.20
C LEU A 32 5.85 -1.63 17.39
N GLN A 33 6.94 -1.37 16.68
CA GLN A 33 7.57 -0.06 16.59
C GLN A 33 7.09 0.70 15.34
N SER A 34 7.09 0.04 14.19
CA SER A 34 6.62 0.65 12.95
C SER A 34 5.91 -0.32 12.01
N ILE A 35 5.02 0.22 11.20
CA ILE A 35 4.32 -0.46 10.12
C ILE A 35 4.59 0.29 8.83
N LYS A 36 5.02 -0.42 7.79
CA LYS A 36 5.15 0.14 6.44
C LYS A 36 4.24 -0.63 5.48
N LEU A 37 3.28 0.07 4.90
CA LEU A 37 2.33 -0.48 3.93
C LEU A 37 2.69 -0.03 2.51
N THR A 38 2.95 -0.99 1.64
CA THR A 38 3.31 -0.73 0.24
C THR A 38 2.19 -1.22 -0.69
N LEU A 39 1.58 -0.32 -1.47
CA LEU A 39 0.47 -0.66 -2.36
C LEU A 39 0.41 0.19 -3.64
N ALA A 40 -0.41 -0.25 -4.59
CA ALA A 40 -0.62 0.44 -5.85
C ALA A 40 -1.54 1.67 -5.65
N SER A 41 -1.19 2.82 -6.23
CA SER A 41 -1.98 4.04 -6.05
C SER A 41 -3.35 3.98 -6.75
N LYS A 42 -3.39 3.36 -7.93
CA LYS A 42 -4.57 3.21 -8.79
C LYS A 42 -4.60 1.82 -9.37
N ASN A 43 -5.81 1.26 -9.42
CA ASN A 43 -6.12 -0.08 -9.92
C ASN A 43 -5.34 -1.17 -9.17
N ASP A 44 -5.94 -2.35 -9.04
CA ASP A 44 -5.34 -3.45 -8.27
C ASP A 44 -5.28 -3.21 -6.74
N HIS A 45 -4.95 -4.27 -6.01
CA HIS A 45 -4.74 -4.31 -4.55
C HIS A 45 -5.94 -3.76 -3.75
N PHE A 46 -7.17 -4.08 -4.18
CA PHE A 46 -8.40 -3.57 -3.58
C PHE A 46 -8.45 -3.78 -2.06
N GLY A 47 -8.12 -4.98 -1.58
CA GLY A 47 -8.09 -5.27 -0.14
C GLY A 47 -7.13 -4.39 0.64
N ALA A 48 -5.91 -4.18 0.15
CA ALA A 48 -4.94 -3.28 0.78
C ALA A 48 -5.41 -1.81 0.78
N ARG A 49 -6.10 -1.37 -0.28
CA ARG A 49 -6.69 -0.01 -0.36
C ARG A 49 -7.84 0.17 0.63
N HIS A 50 -8.71 -0.84 0.74
CA HIS A 50 -9.78 -0.85 1.72
C HIS A 50 -9.22 -0.87 3.15
N PHE A 51 -8.20 -1.69 3.41
CA PHE A 51 -7.48 -1.70 4.68
C PHE A 51 -6.90 -0.32 5.03
N LEU A 52 -6.21 0.33 4.09
CA LEU A 52 -5.68 1.68 4.26
C LEU A 52 -6.76 2.71 4.61
N LYS A 53 -7.95 2.61 3.99
CA LYS A 53 -9.02 3.59 4.15
C LYS A 53 -9.83 3.39 5.42
N GLU A 54 -10.18 2.15 5.74
CA GLU A 54 -11.14 1.84 6.81
C GLU A 54 -10.44 1.45 8.12
N GLU A 55 -9.37 0.68 8.06
CA GLU A 55 -8.79 0.01 9.23
C GLU A 55 -7.53 0.73 9.75
N LEU A 56 -6.69 1.24 8.86
CA LEU A 56 -5.47 1.95 9.24
C LEU A 56 -5.73 3.21 10.12
N PRO A 57 -6.79 4.01 9.89
CA PRO A 57 -7.15 5.10 10.80
C PRO A 57 -7.56 4.60 12.20
N ARG A 58 -8.23 3.44 12.28
CA ARG A 58 -8.62 2.83 13.56
C ARG A 58 -7.39 2.33 14.32
N ILE A 59 -6.45 1.71 13.63
CA ILE A 59 -5.16 1.28 14.21
C ILE A 59 -4.38 2.49 14.73
N ARG A 60 -4.26 3.55 13.93
CA ARG A 60 -3.59 4.79 14.36
C ARG A 60 -4.26 5.42 15.58
N TRP A 61 -5.59 5.38 15.64
CA TRP A 61 -6.36 5.91 16.76
C TRP A 61 -6.13 5.12 18.06
N ALA A 62 -6.04 3.79 17.98
CA ALA A 62 -5.73 2.94 19.12
C ALA A 62 -4.24 3.01 19.54
N ASN A 63 -3.33 3.25 18.59
CA ASN A 63 -1.88 3.22 18.80
C ASN A 63 -1.23 4.54 18.33
N PRO A 64 -1.33 5.63 19.12
CA PRO A 64 -0.82 6.93 18.70
C PRO A 64 0.71 6.98 18.56
N THR A 65 1.44 6.15 19.30
CA THR A 65 2.91 6.09 19.33
C THR A 65 3.51 5.29 18.18
N LEU A 66 2.72 4.48 17.49
CA LEU A 66 3.18 3.59 16.42
C LEU A 66 3.58 4.40 15.20
N ASP A 67 4.75 4.17 14.61
CA ASP A 67 5.08 4.80 13.34
C ASP A 67 4.40 4.07 12.18
N ILE A 68 3.75 4.82 11.27
CA ILE A 68 3.00 4.22 10.16
C ILE A 68 3.34 4.96 8.88
N GLU A 69 4.03 4.25 8.00
CA GLU A 69 4.42 4.71 6.68
C GLU A 69 3.58 4.04 5.60
N VAL A 70 3.19 4.81 4.58
CA VAL A 70 2.40 4.28 3.45
C VAL A 70 3.07 4.68 2.14
N GLU A 71 3.61 3.69 1.43
CA GLU A 71 4.21 3.87 0.12
C GLU A 71 3.19 3.54 -0.98
N LYS A 72 2.70 4.58 -1.65
CA LYS A 72 1.77 4.45 -2.78
C LYS A 72 2.55 4.59 -4.09
N VAL A 73 2.67 3.49 -4.82
CA VAL A 73 3.40 3.48 -6.09
C VAL A 73 2.41 3.41 -7.26
N PRO A 74 2.48 4.30 -8.27
CA PRO A 74 1.68 4.15 -9.47
C PRO A 74 2.11 2.87 -10.20
N LYS A 75 1.13 2.02 -10.53
CA LYS A 75 1.34 0.75 -11.22
C LYS A 75 0.78 0.87 -12.62
N THR A 76 1.55 0.49 -13.65
CA THR A 76 1.02 0.38 -15.02
C THR A 76 0.45 -1.02 -15.27
N ILE A 77 -0.41 -1.16 -16.28
CA ILE A 77 -1.13 -2.42 -16.58
C ILE A 77 -0.18 -3.60 -16.84
N LYS A 78 1.03 -3.33 -17.34
CA LYS A 78 2.04 -4.36 -17.64
C LYS A 78 2.84 -4.81 -16.43
N GLU A 79 2.78 -4.06 -15.33
CA GLU A 79 3.58 -4.33 -14.15
C GLU A 79 2.78 -5.21 -13.20
N ALA A 80 3.39 -6.29 -12.74
CA ALA A 80 2.76 -7.21 -11.81
C ALA A 80 3.68 -7.38 -10.60
N TRP A 81 3.35 -6.70 -9.50
CA TRP A 81 3.99 -6.82 -8.20
C TRP A 81 2.93 -6.86 -7.11
N LYS A 82 3.26 -7.45 -5.95
CA LYS A 82 2.32 -7.71 -4.85
C LYS A 82 2.34 -6.65 -3.76
N PRO A 83 1.18 -6.31 -3.15
CA PRO A 83 1.15 -5.41 -2.00
C PRO A 83 1.75 -6.08 -0.77
N GLU A 84 2.49 -5.32 0.02
CA GLU A 84 3.26 -5.83 1.16
C GLU A 84 3.02 -4.97 2.40
N LEU A 85 2.99 -5.63 3.56
CA LEU A 85 2.93 -4.99 4.87
C LEU A 85 4.16 -5.41 5.68
N GLU A 86 5.09 -4.50 5.86
CA GLU A 86 6.28 -4.71 6.69
C GLU A 86 5.97 -4.27 8.12
N LEU A 87 6.25 -5.17 9.06
CA LEU A 87 6.08 -5.01 10.49
C LEU A 87 7.45 -4.99 11.15
N ARG A 88 7.78 -3.92 11.86
CA ARG A 88 9.00 -3.84 12.67
C ARG A 88 8.64 -3.90 14.14
N PHE A 89 9.13 -4.94 14.81
CA PHE A 89 8.88 -5.18 16.22
C PHE A 89 9.92 -4.48 17.11
N THR A 90 9.56 -4.23 18.36
CA THR A 90 10.44 -3.62 19.36
C THR A 90 11.65 -4.48 19.71
N ASN A 91 11.58 -5.79 19.45
CA ASN A 91 12.71 -6.72 19.60
C ASN A 91 13.71 -6.64 18.43
N GLY A 92 13.48 -5.77 17.44
CA GLY A 92 14.29 -5.62 16.24
C GLY A 92 13.98 -6.60 15.11
N GLN A 93 13.03 -7.53 15.29
CA GLN A 93 12.59 -8.42 14.22
C GLN A 93 11.74 -7.67 13.20
N ALA A 94 11.86 -8.08 11.95
CA ALA A 94 11.02 -7.60 10.86
C ALA A 94 10.25 -8.77 10.24
N GLN A 95 8.97 -8.58 9.98
CA GLN A 95 8.11 -9.54 9.31
C GLN A 95 7.40 -8.86 8.15
N THR A 96 7.36 -9.50 6.99
CA THR A 96 6.65 -8.99 5.81
C THR A 96 5.45 -9.89 5.54
N LEU A 97 4.25 -9.31 5.55
CA LEU A 97 3.01 -9.99 5.19
C LEU A 97 2.66 -9.70 3.74
N ASP A 98 2.36 -10.77 2.99
CA ASP A 98 1.86 -10.68 1.63
C ASP A 98 0.36 -10.32 1.65
N LEU A 99 -0.03 -9.25 0.96
CA LEU A 99 -1.42 -8.80 0.92
C LEU A 99 -2.11 -9.14 -0.41
N HIS A 100 -1.46 -9.87 -1.31
CA HIS A 100 -2.01 -10.16 -2.63
C HIS A 100 -3.27 -11.02 -2.53
N GLY A 101 -4.35 -10.62 -3.21
CA GLY A 101 -5.64 -11.33 -3.20
C GLY A 101 -6.38 -11.32 -1.85
N LYS A 102 -5.80 -10.76 -0.78
CA LYS A 102 -6.40 -10.74 0.55
C LYS A 102 -7.43 -9.62 0.68
N TRP A 103 -8.49 -9.89 1.43
CA TRP A 103 -9.50 -8.90 1.81
C TRP A 103 -9.04 -8.08 3.00
N SER A 104 -9.56 -6.86 3.16
CA SER A 104 -9.17 -5.98 4.25
C SER A 104 -9.40 -6.60 5.63
N THR A 105 -10.50 -7.34 5.81
CA THR A 105 -10.81 -8.06 7.05
C THR A 105 -9.79 -9.17 7.33
N THR A 106 -9.39 -9.93 6.31
CA THR A 106 -8.34 -10.96 6.43
C THR A 106 -6.99 -10.34 6.81
N ILE A 107 -6.64 -9.20 6.20
CA ILE A 107 -5.41 -8.46 6.50
C ILE A 107 -5.39 -7.99 7.97
N VAL A 108 -6.50 -7.42 8.45
CA VAL A 108 -6.62 -7.02 9.87
C VAL A 108 -6.48 -8.23 10.77
N ARG A 109 -7.17 -9.34 10.47
CA ARG A 109 -7.08 -10.56 11.28
C ARG A 109 -5.64 -11.04 11.37
N GLU A 110 -4.95 -11.16 10.25
CA GLU A 110 -3.56 -11.63 10.22
C GLU A 110 -2.61 -10.70 10.97
N LEU A 111 -2.81 -9.38 10.84
CA LEU A 111 -2.06 -8.38 11.60
C LEU A 111 -2.32 -8.49 13.11
N MET A 112 -3.58 -8.64 13.51
CA MET A 112 -3.95 -8.76 14.92
C MET A 112 -3.56 -10.12 15.51
N ASP A 113 -3.56 -11.20 14.72
CA ASP A 113 -3.09 -12.51 15.16
C ASP A 113 -1.55 -12.54 15.33
N THR A 114 -0.82 -11.71 14.56
CA THR A 114 0.65 -11.60 14.67
C THR A 114 1.11 -10.60 15.73
N ALA A 115 0.44 -9.46 15.88
CA ALA A 115 0.90 -8.36 16.73
C ALA A 115 -0.18 -7.74 17.62
N GLY A 116 -1.37 -8.33 17.69
CA GLY A 116 -2.47 -7.88 18.54
C GLY A 116 -2.15 -8.00 20.02
N ALA A 117 -2.70 -7.09 20.81
CA ALA A 117 -2.63 -7.16 22.27
C ALA A 117 -3.53 -8.28 22.83
N ARG A 118 -3.42 -8.55 24.13
CA ARG A 118 -4.25 -9.55 24.83
C ARG A 118 -5.76 -9.34 24.66
N SER A 119 -6.19 -8.08 24.51
CA SER A 119 -7.59 -7.70 24.27
C SER A 119 -8.16 -8.32 22.99
N TRP A 120 -7.34 -8.51 21.95
CA TRP A 120 -7.75 -9.15 20.70
C TRP A 120 -8.08 -10.63 20.90
N PHE A 121 -7.23 -11.36 21.63
CA PHE A 121 -7.44 -12.79 21.87
C PHE A 121 -8.69 -13.05 22.72
N ALA A 122 -8.92 -12.23 23.74
CA ALA A 122 -10.15 -12.30 24.53
C ALA A 122 -11.41 -12.04 23.67
N TRP A 123 -11.35 -11.04 22.79
CA TRP A 123 -12.43 -10.77 21.84
C TRP A 123 -12.68 -11.94 20.88
N LYS A 124 -11.61 -12.61 20.43
CA LYS A 124 -11.70 -13.76 19.54
C LYS A 124 -12.43 -14.92 20.20
N GLU A 125 -12.14 -15.20 21.47
CA GLU A 125 -12.82 -16.21 22.27
C GLU A 125 -14.29 -15.85 22.51
N GLU A 126 -14.59 -14.60 22.88
CA GLU A 126 -15.96 -14.13 23.12
C GLU A 126 -16.80 -14.17 21.84
N SER A 127 -16.22 -13.77 20.71
CA SER A 127 -16.88 -13.80 19.40
C SER A 127 -17.15 -15.24 18.97
N ALA A 128 -16.19 -16.16 19.21
CA ALA A 128 -16.36 -17.58 18.94
C ALA A 128 -17.45 -18.22 19.81
N ALA A 129 -17.55 -17.83 21.09
CA ALA A 129 -18.59 -18.30 22.00
C ALA A 129 -19.98 -17.78 21.61
N THR A 130 -20.06 -16.55 21.10
CA THR A 130 -21.32 -15.88 20.72
C THR A 130 -21.73 -16.14 19.26
N GLY A 131 -20.84 -16.71 18.45
CA GLY A 131 -21.04 -16.90 17.00
C GLY A 131 -21.12 -15.59 16.21
N SER A 132 -20.58 -14.49 16.76
CA SER A 132 -20.58 -13.17 16.10
C SER A 132 -19.35 -13.01 15.17
N PRO A 133 -19.46 -12.25 14.07
CA PRO A 133 -18.32 -12.00 13.20
C PRO A 133 -17.22 -11.23 13.93
N LEU A 134 -15.95 -11.63 13.75
CA LEU A 134 -14.81 -11.04 14.45
C LEU A 134 -14.59 -9.58 14.07
N LEU A 135 -14.84 -9.25 12.80
CA LEU A 135 -14.69 -7.92 12.24
C LEU A 135 -15.95 -7.49 11.49
N ARG A 136 -16.21 -6.19 11.55
CA ARG A 136 -17.33 -5.58 10.83
C ARG A 136 -17.13 -5.75 9.32
N GLY A 137 -18.11 -6.35 8.64
CA GLY A 137 -18.10 -6.54 7.19
C GLY A 137 -17.49 -7.87 6.73
N GLU A 138 -17.10 -8.74 7.66
CA GLU A 138 -16.64 -10.09 7.34
C GLU A 138 -17.72 -10.96 6.68
N GLU A 139 -18.99 -10.70 7.00
CA GLU A 139 -20.17 -11.36 6.38
C GLU A 139 -20.22 -11.21 4.85
N ARG A 140 -19.52 -10.20 4.30
CA ARG A 140 -19.47 -9.92 2.86
C ARG A 140 -18.18 -10.42 2.21
N ALA A 141 -17.26 -10.97 3.00
CA ALA A 141 -16.04 -11.53 2.47
C ALA A 141 -16.35 -12.87 1.78
N PRO A 142 -16.03 -13.03 0.48
CA PRO A 142 -16.01 -14.32 -0.17
C PRO A 142 -14.99 -15.19 0.57
N GLU A 143 -15.26 -16.50 0.59
CA GLU A 143 -14.34 -17.44 1.19
C GLU A 143 -12.91 -17.25 0.64
N PRO A 144 -11.89 -17.43 1.48
CA PRO A 144 -10.50 -17.21 1.08
C PRO A 144 -10.19 -18.09 -0.13
N VAL A 145 -10.14 -17.47 -1.31
CA VAL A 145 -9.71 -18.12 -2.53
C VAL A 145 -8.23 -18.41 -2.35
N GLU A 146 -7.87 -19.69 -2.31
CA GLU A 146 -6.47 -20.12 -2.21
C GLU A 146 -5.64 -19.37 -3.24
N ALA A 147 -4.57 -18.72 -2.77
CA ALA A 147 -3.75 -17.84 -3.59
C ALA A 147 -3.28 -18.58 -4.85
N SER A 148 -3.58 -18.03 -6.03
CA SER A 148 -3.19 -18.64 -7.30
C SER A 148 -1.65 -18.82 -7.36
N PRO A 149 -1.14 -19.95 -7.87
CA PRO A 149 0.23 -20.43 -7.61
C PRO A 149 1.35 -19.70 -8.35
N LYS A 150 1.11 -18.53 -8.97
CA LYS A 150 2.18 -17.76 -9.62
C LYS A 150 2.75 -16.75 -8.62
N PRO A 151 3.97 -16.95 -8.07
CA PRO A 151 4.56 -16.03 -7.13
C PRO A 151 4.85 -14.70 -7.83
N LEU A 152 4.08 -13.66 -7.49
CA LEU A 152 4.38 -12.30 -7.92
C LEU A 152 5.61 -11.78 -7.17
N PRO A 153 6.49 -11.02 -7.84
CA PRO A 153 7.63 -10.41 -7.18
C PRO A 153 7.19 -9.30 -6.21
N SER A 154 7.99 -9.10 -5.16
CA SER A 154 7.89 -7.93 -4.28
C SER A 154 8.16 -6.63 -5.04
N LEU A 155 7.73 -5.49 -4.50
CA LEU A 155 8.03 -4.19 -5.11
C LEU A 155 9.55 -3.99 -5.25
N ALA A 156 10.32 -4.35 -4.22
CA ALA A 156 11.76 -4.23 -4.22
C ALA A 156 12.40 -5.10 -5.32
N ALA A 157 11.98 -6.37 -5.45
CA ALA A 157 12.45 -7.26 -6.50
C ALA A 157 12.07 -6.77 -7.90
N PHE A 158 10.88 -6.19 -8.05
CA PHE A 158 10.43 -5.60 -9.30
C PHE A 158 11.28 -4.40 -9.72
N ARG A 159 11.57 -3.47 -8.79
CA ARG A 159 12.45 -2.31 -9.04
C ARG A 159 13.88 -2.74 -9.40
N ALA A 160 14.42 -3.77 -8.74
CA ALA A 160 15.74 -4.30 -9.04
C ALA A 160 15.85 -4.83 -10.48
N ARG A 161 14.80 -5.46 -11.01
CA ARG A 161 14.76 -5.93 -12.41
C ARG A 161 14.71 -4.78 -13.42
N GLN A 162 13.88 -3.77 -13.18
CA GLN A 162 13.80 -2.61 -14.10
C GLN A 162 15.11 -1.81 -14.16
N GLY A 163 15.89 -1.78 -13.07
CA GLY A 163 17.19 -1.10 -13.05
C GLY A 163 18.27 -1.78 -13.89
N GLN A 164 18.14 -3.06 -14.23
CA GLN A 164 19.12 -3.79 -15.02
C GLN A 164 18.92 -3.61 -16.54
N ASP A 165 17.69 -3.38 -17.00
CA ASP A 165 17.38 -3.23 -18.43
C ASP A 165 17.86 -1.90 -19.05
N THR A 166 18.19 -0.89 -18.23
CA THR A 166 18.66 0.41 -18.73
C THR A 166 20.17 0.51 -18.94
N SER A 167 20.95 -0.52 -18.57
CA SER A 167 22.43 -0.46 -18.64
C SER A 167 23.06 -1.19 -19.83
N THR A 168 22.28 -1.88 -20.70
CA THR A 168 22.83 -2.71 -21.79
C THR A 168 22.47 -2.23 -23.20
N LYS A 169 22.07 -0.96 -23.39
CA LYS A 169 21.80 -0.41 -24.73
C LYS A 169 22.37 1.00 -24.93
N VAL A 170 23.69 1.14 -24.76
CA VAL A 170 24.47 2.22 -25.39
C VAL A 170 25.78 1.63 -25.91
N GLU A 171 25.69 0.78 -26.94
CA GLU A 171 26.83 0.47 -27.81
C GLU A 171 26.32 0.51 -29.24
N GLY A 172 26.84 1.47 -30.03
CA GLY A 172 26.46 1.66 -31.41
C GLY A 172 26.12 3.11 -31.82
N SER A 173 26.81 4.13 -31.29
CA SER A 173 27.00 5.37 -32.04
C SER A 173 28.39 5.32 -32.66
N ALA A 174 28.42 5.10 -33.96
CA ALA A 174 29.62 5.09 -34.77
C ALA A 174 30.38 6.42 -34.64
N PRO A 175 31.73 6.40 -34.63
CA PRO A 175 32.51 7.63 -34.68
C PRO A 175 32.34 8.27 -36.05
N ALA A 176 31.84 9.51 -36.06
CA ALA A 176 31.75 10.35 -37.24
C ALA A 176 33.17 10.61 -37.79
N THR A 177 33.39 10.21 -39.04
CA THR A 177 34.57 10.53 -39.84
C THR A 177 34.77 12.06 -39.92
N PRO A 178 35.98 12.59 -39.65
CA PRO A 178 36.30 13.99 -39.89
C PRO A 178 36.30 14.28 -41.39
N GLN A 179 35.49 15.26 -41.82
CA GLN A 179 35.56 15.84 -43.17
C GLN A 179 36.85 16.66 -43.32
N ASP A 180 37.61 16.38 -44.37
CA ASP A 180 38.71 17.21 -44.86
C ASP A 180 38.21 18.63 -45.23
N PRO A 181 38.98 19.70 -44.95
CA PRO A 181 38.69 21.04 -45.43
C PRO A 181 39.09 21.21 -46.91
N PRO A 182 38.34 21.98 -47.71
CA PRO A 182 38.68 22.28 -49.10
C PRO A 182 39.92 23.19 -49.22
N PRO A 183 40.71 23.06 -50.30
CA PRO A 183 41.93 23.85 -50.52
C PRO A 183 41.66 25.31 -50.87
N ALA A 184 42.70 26.10 -50.59
CA ALA A 184 42.81 27.55 -50.57
C ALA A 184 42.34 28.28 -51.84
N ALA A 185 41.81 29.49 -51.60
CA ALA A 185 41.58 30.51 -52.60
C ALA A 185 42.91 31.03 -53.17
N GLU A 186 43.06 30.96 -54.50
CA GLU A 186 44.09 31.69 -55.22
C GLU A 186 43.72 33.17 -55.34
N SER A 187 44.64 33.98 -54.85
CA SER A 187 44.77 35.42 -55.03
C SER A 187 44.98 35.79 -56.50
N VAL A 188 44.17 36.72 -57.02
CA VAL A 188 44.52 37.53 -58.20
C VAL A 188 44.44 39.00 -57.81
N SER A 189 45.62 39.60 -57.65
CA SER A 189 45.86 41.04 -57.66
C SER A 189 47.10 41.32 -58.50
N ALA A 190 46.92 42.00 -59.63
CA ALA A 190 47.88 42.91 -60.27
C ALA A 190 47.14 43.56 -61.47
N ASN A 191 46.78 44.85 -61.39
CA ASN A 191 47.59 46.00 -61.82
C ASN A 191 48.10 45.93 -63.26
N ALA A 192 47.44 46.70 -64.14
CA ALA A 192 48.05 47.62 -65.11
C ALA A 192 46.98 48.60 -65.60
#